data_AF-A0A2U3N2M4-F1
#
_entry.id   AF-A0A2U3N2M4-F1
#
_cell.length_a   1.000
_cell.length_b   1.000
_cell.length_c   1.000
_cell.angle_alpha   90.00
_cell.angle_beta   90.00
_cell.angle_gamma   90.00
#
_symmetry.space_group_name_H-M   'P 1'
#
loop_
_entity.id
_entity.type
_entity.pdbx_description
1 polymer ?
#
loop_
_entity_poly.entity_id
_entity_poly.type
_entity_poly.pdbx_seq_one_letter_code
_entity_poly.pdbx_strand_id
1 'polypeptide(L)'
;MNLEQSVQKLNLVFMPYELKAFTHPVSTPEEISELQRVSKHALPPELLRFYKEIGGVGYEDIGCHDTGMSIRLLPVSILIPALQETHKLMHLHSLGIIDWLRYQLGNSWSKLDRQTPELLDINQRYIGLGMRQFDHDFARHIFIDEHGKFGIIDFHSEDYKSLWRNFLSHMLEDSTANMTLEQALTELLENNTVSHSHVTM
;
A
#
# COMPACT_ATOMS: atom_id res chain seq x y z
N MET A 1 -22.33 -6.30 7.47
CA MET A 1 -21.75 -5.07 8.04
C MET A 1 -21.76 -4.01 6.94
N ASN A 2 -22.28 -2.80 7.18
CA ASN A 2 -22.18 -1.72 6.20
C ASN A 2 -20.80 -1.03 6.36
N LEU A 3 -20.30 -0.37 5.31
CA LEU A 3 -18.96 0.23 5.35
C LEU A 3 -18.87 1.39 6.36
N GLU A 4 -19.99 2.05 6.66
CA GLU A 4 -20.09 2.99 7.78
C GLU A 4 -19.71 2.37 9.14
N GLN A 5 -20.17 1.16 9.44
CA GLN A 5 -19.77 0.40 10.64
C GLN A 5 -18.29 0.00 10.60
N SER A 6 -17.78 -0.43 9.45
CA SER A 6 -16.35 -0.75 9.29
C SER A 6 -15.47 0.48 9.50
N VAL A 7 -15.95 1.66 9.11
CA VAL A 7 -15.22 2.93 9.22
C VAL A 7 -15.30 3.51 10.62
N GLN A 8 -16.45 3.39 11.28
CA GLN A 8 -16.55 3.68 12.71
C GLN A 8 -15.63 2.76 13.51
N LYS A 9 -15.56 1.47 13.16
CA LYS A 9 -14.63 0.53 13.77
C LYS A 9 -13.17 0.92 13.50
N LEU A 10 -12.82 1.31 12.27
CA LEU A 10 -11.49 1.84 11.95
C LEU A 10 -11.18 3.11 12.77
N ASN A 11 -12.11 4.06 12.86
CA ASN A 11 -11.97 5.26 13.70
C ASN A 11 -11.78 4.92 15.19
N LEU A 12 -12.48 3.91 15.69
CA LEU A 12 -12.28 3.39 17.06
C LEU A 12 -10.90 2.73 17.22
N VAL A 13 -10.41 2.03 16.19
CA VAL A 13 -9.04 1.45 16.16
C VAL A 13 -7.99 2.57 16.10
N PHE A 14 -8.26 3.68 15.41
CA PHE A 14 -7.36 4.83 15.33
C PHE A 14 -7.36 5.70 16.62
N MET A 15 -8.46 5.70 17.39
CA MET A 15 -8.65 6.54 18.57
C MET A 15 -7.53 6.44 19.64
N PRO A 16 -6.99 5.26 20.01
CA PRO A 16 -5.94 5.12 21.02
C PRO A 16 -4.59 5.70 20.60
N TYR A 17 -4.37 5.89 19.31
CA TYR A 17 -3.11 6.41 18.77
C TYR A 17 -3.14 7.94 18.60
N GLU A 18 -4.21 8.61 19.05
CA GLU A 18 -4.51 10.03 18.76
C GLU A 18 -4.50 10.34 17.25
N LEU A 19 -4.58 9.30 16.44
CA LEU A 19 -4.59 9.35 15.01
C LEU A 19 -6.02 9.68 14.60
N LYS A 20 -6.25 10.91 14.13
CA LYS A 20 -7.40 11.13 13.25
C LYS A 20 -7.02 10.52 11.92
N ALA A 21 -7.72 9.49 11.47
CA ALA A 21 -7.75 9.23 10.04
C ALA A 21 -8.27 10.52 9.39
N PHE A 22 -7.39 11.26 8.70
CA PHE A 22 -7.89 12.29 7.82
C PHE A 22 -8.60 11.57 6.71
N THR A 23 -9.93 11.64 6.75
CA THR A 23 -10.73 11.30 5.59
C THR A 23 -10.38 12.34 4.54
N HIS A 24 -9.65 11.92 3.53
CA HIS A 24 -9.52 12.74 2.34
C HIS A 24 -10.90 12.86 1.68
N PRO A 25 -11.13 13.90 0.86
CA PRO A 25 -12.37 14.01 0.12
C PRO A 25 -12.69 12.68 -0.59
N VAL A 26 -13.94 12.23 -0.44
CA VAL A 26 -14.42 11.05 -1.14
C VAL A 26 -14.32 11.24 -2.64
N SER A 27 -14.00 10.16 -3.35
CA SER A 27 -13.74 10.26 -4.77
C SER A 27 -15.02 10.37 -5.59
N THR A 28 -15.02 11.27 -6.56
CA THR A 28 -16.16 11.42 -7.48
C THR A 28 -16.24 10.24 -8.45
N PRO A 29 -17.41 9.99 -9.09
CA PRO A 29 -17.51 8.98 -10.15
C PRO A 29 -16.49 9.17 -11.28
N GLU A 30 -16.14 10.42 -11.61
CA GLU A 30 -15.15 10.77 -12.63
C GLU A 30 -13.75 10.38 -12.18
N GLU A 31 -13.36 10.69 -10.94
CA GLU A 31 -12.07 10.28 -10.37
C GLU A 31 -11.94 8.75 -10.31
N ILE A 32 -13.00 8.05 -9.93
CA ILE A 32 -13.01 6.58 -9.92
C ILE A 32 -12.82 6.02 -11.34
N SER A 33 -13.57 6.56 -12.30
CA SER A 33 -13.48 6.13 -13.71
C SER A 33 -12.08 6.38 -14.26
N GLU A 34 -11.50 7.53 -13.92
CA GLU A 34 -10.16 7.90 -14.33
C GLU A 34 -9.10 7.00 -13.70
N LEU A 35 -9.20 6.72 -12.40
CA LEU A 35 -8.30 5.79 -11.72
C LEU A 35 -8.32 4.41 -12.36
N GLN A 36 -9.49 3.88 -12.69
CA GLN A 36 -9.63 2.60 -13.39
C GLN A 36 -8.99 2.64 -14.79
N ARG A 37 -9.08 3.79 -15.48
CA ARG A 37 -8.45 3.97 -16.79
C ARG A 37 -6.93 4.01 -16.70
N VAL A 38 -6.38 4.72 -15.70
CA VAL A 38 -4.93 4.89 -15.56
C VAL A 38 -4.24 3.73 -14.84
N SER A 39 -4.94 2.98 -14.00
CA SER A 39 -4.37 1.87 -13.21
C SER A 39 -3.84 0.75 -14.09
N LYS A 40 -4.50 0.48 -15.22
CA LYS A 40 -4.29 -0.73 -16.06
C LYS A 40 -4.51 -2.06 -15.34
N HIS A 41 -4.98 -2.03 -14.09
CA HIS A 41 -5.38 -3.18 -13.30
C HIS A 41 -6.87 -3.09 -12.96
N ALA A 42 -7.51 -4.26 -12.89
CA ALA A 42 -8.85 -4.35 -12.32
C ALA A 42 -8.80 -4.03 -10.83
N LEU A 43 -9.51 -2.98 -10.41
CA LEU A 43 -9.59 -2.59 -9.01
C LEU A 43 -10.73 -3.34 -8.32
N PRO A 44 -10.50 -3.97 -7.15
CA PRO A 44 -11.55 -4.74 -6.49
C PRO A 44 -12.68 -3.82 -6.01
N PRO A 45 -13.95 -4.31 -6.00
CA PRO A 45 -15.10 -3.52 -5.56
C PRO A 45 -14.93 -2.92 -4.16
N GLU A 46 -14.26 -3.63 -3.24
CA GLU A 46 -14.01 -3.16 -1.87
C GLU A 46 -13.13 -1.90 -1.84
N LEU A 47 -12.10 -1.83 -2.68
CA LEU A 47 -11.24 -0.65 -2.81
C LEU A 47 -11.99 0.53 -3.43
N LEU A 48 -12.76 0.28 -4.48
CA LEU A 48 -13.57 1.33 -5.12
C LEU A 48 -14.60 1.91 -4.16
N ARG A 49 -15.21 1.04 -3.34
CA ARG A 49 -16.16 1.45 -2.30
C ARG A 49 -15.46 2.27 -1.22
N PHE A 50 -14.27 1.84 -0.78
CA PHE A 50 -13.45 2.62 0.15
C PHE A 50 -13.19 4.04 -0.36
N TYR A 51 -12.79 4.21 -1.62
CA TYR A 51 -12.56 5.55 -2.17
C TYR A 51 -13.84 6.41 -2.23
N LYS A 52 -15.00 5.81 -2.53
CA LYS A 52 -16.28 6.53 -2.61
C LYS A 52 -16.87 6.92 -1.25
N GLU A 53 -16.57 6.15 -0.21
CA GLU A 53 -17.15 6.40 1.13
C GLU A 53 -16.14 7.07 2.08
N ILE A 54 -14.83 6.89 1.85
CA ILE A 54 -13.75 7.31 2.75
C ILE A 54 -12.70 8.19 2.11
N GLY A 55 -12.49 8.07 0.79
CA GLY A 55 -11.56 8.91 0.03
C GLY A 55 -10.10 8.50 0.18
N GLY A 56 -9.62 8.27 1.39
CA GLY A 56 -8.24 7.89 1.68
C GLY A 56 -7.97 7.88 3.18
N VAL A 57 -6.85 7.32 3.59
CA VAL A 57 -6.37 7.36 4.97
C VAL A 57 -4.92 7.80 4.94
N GLY A 58 -4.58 8.86 5.67
CA GLY A 58 -3.19 9.31 5.77
C GLY A 58 -3.04 10.60 6.53
N TYR A 59 -1.80 11.04 6.69
CA TYR A 59 -1.44 12.34 7.25
C TYR A 59 -1.03 13.28 6.12
N GLU A 60 -1.64 14.47 6.05
CA GLU A 60 -1.07 15.57 5.28
C GLU A 60 0.22 16.03 5.97
N ASP A 61 1.28 16.06 5.18
CA ASP A 61 2.66 16.07 5.62
C ASP A 61 3.12 17.48 5.99
N ILE A 62 3.17 17.77 7.28
CA ILE A 62 4.12 18.75 7.85
C ILE A 62 4.64 18.17 9.18
N GLY A 63 5.72 17.39 9.11
CA GLY A 63 6.53 17.03 10.30
C GLY A 63 6.50 15.56 10.75
N CYS A 64 5.86 14.65 10.03
CA CYS A 64 5.83 13.21 10.36
C CYS A 64 6.84 12.36 9.61
N HIS A 65 7.63 12.92 8.69
CA HIS A 65 8.80 12.23 8.13
C HIS A 65 9.78 11.74 9.21
N ASP A 66 9.81 12.41 10.37
CA ASP A 66 10.78 12.13 11.45
C ASP A 66 10.25 11.19 12.54
N THR A 67 8.97 10.80 12.54
CA THR A 67 8.40 9.96 13.62
C THR A 67 8.37 8.47 13.28
N GLY A 68 8.65 8.10 12.03
CA GLY A 68 8.65 6.71 11.58
C GLY A 68 7.29 6.04 11.54
N MET A 69 6.24 6.58 12.17
CA MET A 69 4.96 5.90 12.34
C MET A 69 3.83 6.57 11.54
N SER A 70 3.69 6.22 10.26
CA SER A 70 2.62 6.75 9.40
C SER A 70 1.86 5.64 8.68
N ILE A 71 0.52 5.69 8.69
CA ILE A 71 -0.32 4.86 7.83
C ILE A 71 -0.74 5.72 6.64
N ARG A 72 -0.63 5.17 5.43
CA ARG A 72 -0.99 5.85 4.19
C ARG A 72 -1.70 4.87 3.28
N LEU A 73 -2.91 5.21 2.85
CA LEU A 73 -3.62 4.66 1.71
C LEU A 73 -4.05 5.88 0.88
N LEU A 74 -3.26 6.19 -0.15
CA LEU A 74 -3.34 7.47 -0.85
C LEU A 74 -4.73 7.67 -1.48
N PRO A 75 -5.31 8.88 -1.36
CA PRO A 75 -6.55 9.19 -2.03
C PRO A 75 -6.38 9.23 -3.54
N VAL A 76 -7.50 9.04 -4.25
CA VAL A 76 -7.52 9.01 -5.72
C VAL A 76 -6.98 10.31 -6.33
N SER A 77 -7.26 11.45 -5.71
CA SER A 77 -6.75 12.76 -6.11
C SER A 77 -5.23 12.88 -6.05
N ILE A 78 -4.54 12.00 -5.32
CA ILE A 78 -3.07 11.90 -5.29
C ILE A 78 -2.57 10.76 -6.20
N LEU A 79 -3.29 9.63 -6.26
CA LEU A 79 -2.89 8.49 -7.10
C LEU A 79 -2.92 8.81 -8.59
N ILE A 80 -3.96 9.49 -9.08
CA ILE A 80 -4.08 9.85 -10.50
C ILE A 80 -2.87 10.69 -10.97
N PRO A 81 -2.54 11.84 -10.33
CA PRO A 81 -1.37 12.60 -10.76
C PRO A 81 -0.07 11.81 -10.59
N ALA A 82 0.09 11.01 -9.54
CA ALA A 82 1.28 10.16 -9.37
C ALA A 82 1.47 9.17 -10.55
N LEU A 83 0.38 8.62 -11.08
CA LEU A 83 0.34 7.72 -12.23
C LEU A 83 0.50 8.42 -13.60
N GLN A 84 0.18 9.70 -13.68
CA GLN A 84 0.19 10.46 -14.94
C GLN A 84 1.44 11.31 -15.14
N GLU A 85 2.06 11.81 -14.07
CA GLU A 85 3.17 12.75 -14.13
C GLU A 85 4.52 12.03 -14.28
N THR A 86 4.78 11.49 -15.47
CA THR A 86 5.98 10.69 -15.80
C THR A 86 7.31 11.45 -15.71
N HIS A 87 7.28 12.78 -15.62
CA HIS A 87 8.47 13.64 -15.63
C HIS A 87 8.98 14.03 -14.24
N LYS A 88 8.28 13.66 -13.16
CA LYS A 88 8.72 13.94 -11.80
C LYS A 88 9.67 12.84 -11.32
N LEU A 89 10.64 13.23 -10.49
CA LEU A 89 11.59 12.30 -9.85
C LEU A 89 10.85 11.19 -9.05
N MET A 90 9.75 11.60 -8.40
CA MET A 90 8.82 10.73 -7.67
C MET A 90 7.60 10.41 -8.55
N HIS A 91 7.76 9.51 -9.52
CA HIS A 91 6.68 9.04 -10.39
C HIS A 91 6.29 7.59 -10.08
N LEU A 92 5.00 7.33 -9.92
CA LEU A 92 4.44 5.98 -9.79
C LEU A 92 4.09 5.46 -11.18
N HIS A 93 4.88 4.52 -11.69
CA HIS A 93 4.76 4.12 -13.09
C HIS A 93 3.58 3.18 -13.39
N SER A 94 3.13 2.46 -12.36
CA SER A 94 1.91 1.66 -12.36
C SER A 94 1.48 1.43 -10.91
N LEU A 95 0.28 0.89 -10.71
CA LEU A 95 -0.15 0.43 -9.39
C LEU A 95 0.43 -0.93 -9.01
N GLY A 96 1.27 -1.54 -9.83
CA GLY A 96 1.86 -2.84 -9.50
C GLY A 96 2.72 -2.76 -8.23
N ILE A 97 2.78 -3.86 -7.47
CA ILE A 97 3.44 -3.86 -6.15
C ILE A 97 4.93 -3.51 -6.19
N ILE A 98 5.64 -3.89 -7.24
CA ILE A 98 7.07 -3.55 -7.40
C ILE A 98 7.24 -2.06 -7.65
N ASP A 99 6.36 -1.48 -8.47
CA ASP A 99 6.35 -0.05 -8.76
C ASP A 99 5.99 0.77 -7.53
N TRP A 100 5.03 0.28 -6.74
CA TRP A 100 4.66 0.86 -5.45
C TRP A 100 5.84 0.89 -4.47
N LEU A 101 6.51 -0.23 -4.25
CA LEU A 101 7.66 -0.30 -3.34
C LEU A 101 8.79 0.63 -3.77
N ARG A 102 9.08 0.70 -5.07
CA ARG A 102 10.06 1.65 -5.61
C ARG A 102 9.66 3.10 -5.38
N TYR A 103 8.39 3.43 -5.61
CA TYR A 103 7.87 4.78 -5.41
C TYR A 103 8.06 5.24 -3.95
N GLN A 104 7.88 4.35 -2.98
CA GLN A 104 8.11 4.64 -1.55
C GLN A 104 9.58 4.91 -1.21
N LEU A 105 10.53 4.33 -1.95
CA LEU A 105 11.97 4.59 -1.83
C LEU A 105 12.49 5.65 -2.82
N GLY A 106 11.60 6.50 -3.33
CA GLY A 106 11.93 7.55 -4.28
C GLY A 106 12.61 7.06 -5.56
N ASN A 107 12.15 5.92 -6.06
CA ASN A 107 12.52 5.31 -7.35
C ASN A 107 14.01 4.98 -7.54
N SER A 108 14.83 5.15 -6.51
CA SER A 108 16.29 5.03 -6.59
C SER A 108 16.81 3.62 -6.25
N TRP A 109 15.92 2.71 -5.87
CA TRP A 109 16.31 1.38 -5.41
C TRP A 109 16.50 0.38 -6.58
N SER A 110 17.76 0.17 -6.97
CA SER A 110 18.15 -0.67 -8.10
C SER A 110 17.83 -2.16 -7.93
N LYS A 111 17.66 -2.65 -6.69
CA LYS A 111 17.32 -4.06 -6.42
C LYS A 111 15.93 -4.46 -6.93
N LEU A 112 15.03 -3.50 -7.17
CA LEU A 112 13.72 -3.72 -7.79
C LEU A 112 13.68 -3.23 -9.25
N ASP A 113 14.81 -3.19 -9.95
CA ASP A 113 14.78 -2.79 -11.35
C ASP A 113 13.92 -3.78 -12.18
N ARG A 114 12.99 -3.23 -12.96
CA ARG A 114 11.86 -3.95 -13.58
C ARG A 114 12.27 -4.74 -14.82
N GLN A 115 13.55 -4.98 -15.01
CA GLN A 115 14.05 -5.62 -16.23
C GLN A 115 14.04 -7.15 -16.11
N THR A 116 13.81 -7.69 -14.92
CA THR A 116 13.67 -9.15 -14.75
C THR A 116 12.24 -9.60 -15.08
N PRO A 117 12.06 -10.69 -15.84
CA PRO A 117 10.74 -11.24 -16.14
C PRO A 117 9.88 -11.51 -14.90
N GLU A 118 10.50 -11.96 -13.81
CA GLU A 118 9.83 -12.29 -12.56
C GLU A 118 9.20 -11.06 -11.90
N LEU A 119 9.94 -9.95 -11.82
CA LEU A 119 9.40 -8.72 -11.24
C LEU A 119 8.30 -8.12 -12.12
N LEU A 120 8.39 -8.26 -13.44
CA LEU A 120 7.33 -7.86 -14.36
C LEU A 120 6.06 -8.68 -14.16
N ASP A 121 6.18 -10.00 -14.01
CA ASP A 121 5.04 -10.89 -13.74
C ASP A 121 4.34 -10.52 -12.42
N ILE A 122 5.11 -10.40 -11.33
CA ILE A 122 4.58 -9.96 -10.03
C ILE A 122 3.89 -8.60 -10.17
N ASN A 123 4.52 -7.65 -10.84
CA ASN A 123 3.97 -6.30 -10.97
C ASN A 123 2.70 -6.25 -11.84
N GLN A 124 2.46 -7.23 -12.71
CA GLN A 124 1.22 -7.35 -13.48
C GLN A 124 0.09 -8.01 -12.68
N ARG A 125 0.42 -8.98 -11.84
CA ARG A 125 -0.55 -9.78 -11.08
C ARG A 125 -0.99 -9.12 -9.77
N TYR A 126 -0.11 -8.33 -9.16
CA TYR A 126 -0.34 -7.76 -7.83
C TYR A 126 -0.28 -6.25 -7.84
N ILE A 127 -1.28 -5.64 -7.20
CA ILE A 127 -1.38 -4.20 -6.99
C ILE A 127 -0.77 -3.86 -5.62
N GLY A 128 0.07 -2.83 -5.53
CA GLY A 128 0.54 -2.27 -4.27
C GLY A 128 -0.19 -0.99 -3.92
N LEU A 129 -0.87 -0.98 -2.77
CA LEU A 129 -1.67 0.15 -2.33
C LEU A 129 -1.61 0.28 -0.82
N GLY A 130 -0.91 1.32 -0.38
CA GLY A 130 -0.85 1.72 1.01
C GLY A 130 0.19 0.98 1.84
N MET A 131 0.46 1.56 3.00
CA MET A 131 1.47 1.09 3.92
C MET A 131 1.26 1.63 5.33
N ARG A 132 1.90 0.95 6.29
CA ARG A 132 2.28 1.52 7.58
C ARG A 132 3.80 1.54 7.66
N GLN A 133 4.36 2.73 7.75
CA GLN A 133 5.75 2.91 8.11
C GLN A 133 5.91 2.76 9.63
N PHE A 134 6.99 2.12 10.07
CA PHE A 134 7.36 2.00 11.48
C PHE A 134 8.65 2.78 11.80
N ASP A 135 9.59 2.80 10.87
CA ASP A 135 10.81 3.63 10.92
C ASP A 135 11.28 4.01 9.49
N HIS A 136 12.48 4.56 9.36
CA HIS A 136 13.03 4.99 8.06
C HIS A 136 13.25 3.85 7.08
N ASP A 137 13.47 2.63 7.58
CA ASP A 137 13.89 1.48 6.78
C ASP A 137 12.82 0.40 6.70
N PHE A 138 11.87 0.36 7.63
CA PHE A 138 10.85 -0.66 7.75
C PHE A 138 9.43 -0.12 7.58
N ALA A 139 8.69 -0.76 6.67
CA ALA A 139 7.28 -0.53 6.45
C ALA A 139 6.56 -1.84 6.11
N ARG A 140 5.27 -1.92 6.47
CA ARG A 140 4.37 -2.98 6.03
C ARG A 140 3.48 -2.44 4.94
N HIS A 141 3.40 -3.11 3.80
CA HIS A 141 2.62 -2.64 2.64
C HIS A 141 1.45 -3.57 2.39
N ILE A 142 0.30 -2.98 2.07
CA ILE A 142 -0.84 -3.75 1.57
C ILE A 142 -0.64 -4.01 0.08
N PHE A 143 -0.94 -5.23 -0.33
CA PHE A 143 -1.06 -5.61 -1.73
C PHE A 143 -2.42 -6.26 -2.00
N ILE A 144 -2.80 -6.28 -3.27
CA ILE A 144 -4.03 -6.91 -3.78
C ILE A 144 -3.62 -7.89 -4.87
N ASP A 145 -4.17 -9.11 -4.82
CA ASP A 145 -3.97 -10.10 -5.86
C ASP A 145 -4.96 -9.99 -7.03
N GLU A 146 -4.76 -10.84 -8.03
CA GLU A 146 -5.59 -10.93 -9.23
C GLU A 146 -7.06 -11.33 -8.95
N HIS A 147 -7.35 -11.86 -7.76
CA HIS A 147 -8.69 -12.22 -7.30
C HIS A 147 -9.33 -11.14 -6.42
N GLY A 148 -8.65 -10.00 -6.23
CA GLY A 148 -9.13 -8.89 -5.40
C GLY A 148 -9.03 -9.18 -3.89
N LYS A 149 -8.22 -10.16 -3.46
CA LYS A 149 -7.89 -10.40 -2.06
C LYS A 149 -6.71 -9.57 -1.63
N PHE A 150 -6.70 -9.21 -0.36
CA PHE A 150 -5.67 -8.37 0.24
C PHE A 150 -4.65 -9.23 0.99
N GLY A 151 -3.40 -8.77 0.97
CA GLY A 151 -2.32 -9.32 1.76
C GLY A 151 -1.38 -8.23 2.24
N ILE A 152 -0.42 -8.59 3.08
CA ILE A 152 0.58 -7.67 3.61
C ILE A 152 1.97 -8.23 3.35
N ILE A 153 2.88 -7.36 2.94
CA ILE A 153 4.31 -7.65 2.89
C ILE A 153 5.06 -6.78 3.88
N ASP A 154 6.03 -7.41 4.54
CA ASP A 154 6.99 -6.72 5.39
C ASP A 154 8.16 -6.29 4.50
N PHE A 155 8.45 -5.00 4.48
CA PHE A 155 9.43 -4.41 3.60
C PHE A 155 10.50 -3.68 4.41
N HIS A 156 11.75 -4.11 4.24
CA HIS A 156 12.92 -3.43 4.78
C HIS A 156 13.83 -2.99 3.62
N SER A 157 14.17 -1.70 3.58
CA SER A 157 14.98 -1.05 2.52
C SER A 157 16.31 -1.76 2.21
N GLU A 158 16.93 -2.37 3.22
CA GLU A 158 18.22 -3.04 3.09
C GLU A 158 18.12 -4.56 2.88
N ASP A 159 17.00 -5.20 3.24
CA ASP A 159 16.85 -6.65 3.23
C ASP A 159 16.00 -7.20 2.07
N TYR A 160 16.54 -7.02 0.86
CA TYR A 160 15.95 -7.61 -0.35
C TYR A 160 15.88 -9.15 -0.29
N LYS A 161 16.80 -9.82 0.41
CA LYS A 161 16.83 -11.28 0.48
C LYS A 161 15.61 -11.79 1.24
N SER A 162 15.26 -11.17 2.36
CA SER A 162 14.05 -11.52 3.10
C SER A 162 12.80 -11.14 2.33
N LEU A 163 12.76 -9.98 1.66
CA LEU A 163 11.64 -9.62 0.78
C LEU A 163 11.40 -10.70 -0.29
N TRP A 164 12.47 -11.11 -0.97
CA TRP A 164 12.39 -12.12 -2.04
C TRP A 164 11.93 -13.48 -1.49
N ARG A 165 12.61 -13.97 -0.46
CA ARG A 165 12.34 -15.30 0.11
C ARG A 165 10.97 -15.40 0.76
N ASN A 166 10.55 -14.36 1.50
CA ASN A 166 9.36 -14.44 2.33
C ASN A 166 8.09 -13.97 1.59
N PHE A 167 8.22 -13.24 0.47
CA PHE A 167 7.07 -12.68 -0.23
C PHE A 167 7.14 -12.87 -1.75
N LEU A 168 8.16 -12.31 -2.43
CA LEU A 168 8.14 -12.24 -3.91
C LEU A 168 8.21 -13.62 -4.58
N SER A 169 8.99 -14.56 -4.02
CA SER A 169 9.05 -15.93 -4.55
C SER A 169 7.71 -16.65 -4.43
N HIS A 170 6.98 -16.47 -3.33
CA HIS A 170 5.64 -17.03 -3.17
C HIS A 170 4.65 -16.39 -4.15
N MET A 171 4.73 -15.08 -4.39
CA MET A 171 3.87 -14.38 -5.36
C MET A 171 3.98 -14.94 -6.79
N LEU A 172 5.13 -15.51 -7.16
CA LEU A 172 5.33 -16.18 -8.45
C LEU A 172 4.60 -17.53 -8.52
N GLU A 173 4.46 -18.23 -7.39
CA GLU A 173 3.81 -19.53 -7.30
C GLU A 173 2.29 -19.35 -7.12
N ASP A 174 1.88 -18.90 -5.94
CA ASP A 174 0.47 -18.72 -5.54
C ASP A 174 0.32 -17.49 -4.64
N SER A 175 -0.80 -16.79 -4.79
CA SER A 175 -1.12 -15.64 -3.94
C SER A 175 -1.31 -16.07 -2.48
N THR A 176 -0.60 -15.39 -1.57
CA THR A 176 -0.81 -15.52 -0.12
C THR A 176 -1.92 -14.61 0.40
N ALA A 177 -2.53 -13.80 -0.46
CA ALA A 177 -3.59 -12.89 -0.08
C ALA A 177 -4.88 -13.65 0.27
N ASN A 178 -5.38 -13.42 1.49
CA ASN A 178 -6.59 -14.05 1.99
C ASN A 178 -7.50 -13.09 2.77
N MET A 179 -7.13 -11.81 2.85
CA MET A 179 -7.80 -10.81 3.66
C MET A 179 -8.82 -10.01 2.84
N THR A 180 -9.78 -9.40 3.55
CA THR A 180 -10.52 -8.23 3.08
C THR A 180 -9.70 -6.95 3.30
N LEU A 181 -10.12 -5.83 2.70
CA LEU A 181 -9.48 -4.53 2.95
C LEU A 181 -9.55 -4.15 4.43
N GLU A 182 -10.70 -4.36 5.08
CA GLU A 182 -10.84 -4.11 6.52
C GLU A 182 -9.81 -4.91 7.33
N GLN A 183 -9.69 -6.21 7.06
CA GLN A 183 -8.74 -7.07 7.76
C GLN A 183 -7.30 -6.62 7.52
N ALA A 184 -6.94 -6.23 6.30
CA ALA A 184 -5.60 -5.75 5.98
C ALA A 184 -5.29 -4.41 6.68
N LEU A 185 -6.25 -3.48 6.74
CA LEU A 185 -6.09 -2.22 7.49
C LEU A 185 -5.96 -2.46 8.99
N THR A 186 -6.78 -3.35 9.55
CA THR A 186 -6.68 -3.74 10.97
C THR A 186 -5.34 -4.42 11.28
N GLU A 187 -4.88 -5.33 10.43
CA GLU A 187 -3.59 -6.02 10.60
C GLU A 187 -2.40 -5.06 10.50
N LEU A 188 -2.46 -4.06 9.60
CA LEU A 188 -1.47 -2.98 9.57
C LEU A 188 -1.46 -2.21 10.90
N LEU A 189 -2.61 -2.01 11.54
CA LEU A 189 -2.79 -1.18 12.74
C LEU A 189 -2.40 -1.89 14.04
N GLU A 190 -2.96 -3.07 14.26
CA GLU A 190 -2.91 -3.76 15.55
C GLU A 190 -1.62 -4.54 15.72
N ASN A 191 -1.05 -5.06 14.62
CA ASN A 191 0.10 -5.92 14.70
C ASN A 191 1.41 -5.12 14.66
N ASN A 192 1.85 -4.74 15.86
CA ASN A 192 3.10 -4.05 16.14
C ASN A 192 4.30 -5.02 16.22
N THR A 193 4.21 -6.25 15.70
CA THR A 193 5.37 -7.15 15.69
C THR A 193 6.45 -6.61 14.77
N VAL A 194 7.28 -5.73 15.31
CA VAL A 194 8.66 -5.57 14.86
C VAL A 194 9.38 -6.80 15.39
N SER A 195 9.36 -7.89 14.62
CA SER A 195 10.19 -9.06 14.91
C SER A 195 11.65 -8.66 14.75
N HIS A 196 12.22 -8.04 15.79
CA HIS A 196 13.66 -7.91 16.00
C HIS A 196 14.22 -9.32 16.25
N SER A 197 14.35 -10.10 15.18
CA SER A 197 15.03 -11.39 15.20
C SER A 197 16.42 -11.21 14.62
N HIS A 198 17.36 -10.90 15.52
CA HIS A 198 18.79 -11.21 15.43
C HIS A 198 19.63 -10.50 14.35
N VAL A 199 20.37 -9.49 14.79
CA VAL A 199 21.81 -9.45 14.52
C VAL A 199 22.54 -9.34 15.86
N THR A 200 22.68 -10.49 16.51
CA THR A 200 23.81 -10.73 17.41
C THR A 200 24.66 -11.78 16.73
N MET A 201 25.71 -11.34 16.05
CA MET A 201 27.04 -11.94 16.06
C MET A 201 28.03 -10.99 15.40
#